data_AF-A0A6A5E276-F1
#
_entry.id   AF-A0A6A5E276-F1
#
_cell.length_a   1.000
_cell.length_b   1.000
_cell.length_c   1.000
_cell.angle_alpha   90.00
_cell.angle_beta   90.00
_cell.angle_gamma   90.00
#
_symmetry.space_group_name_H-M   'P 1'
#
loop_
_entity.id
_entity.type
_entity.pdbx_description
1 polymer ?
#
loop_
_entity_poly.entity_id
_entity_poly.type
_entity_poly.pdbx_seq_one_letter_code
_entity_poly.pdbx_strand_id
1 'polypeptide(L)'
;MSKNFLSKNEQLLKDQFLISNNGKYKAIFQGDGNFVVYGDKVVWATGTDGSDAVRVIMQADGNLVMYNQSDQPKWSSGTYIQGTCDKCRVELTDGGKLELTRTVTEKVWSS
;
A
#
# COMPACT_ATOMS: atom_id res chain seq x y z
N MET A 1 -9.46 -17.33 0.91
CA MET A 1 -8.77 -16.70 -0.22
C MET A 1 -7.82 -15.64 0.32
N SER A 2 -6.59 -15.60 -0.17
CA SER A 2 -5.62 -14.56 0.19
C SER A 2 -6.01 -13.23 -0.47
N LYS A 3 -5.86 -12.12 0.24
CA LYS A 3 -6.17 -10.78 -0.30
C LYS A 3 -5.02 -10.31 -1.20
N ASN A 4 -5.32 -9.75 -2.37
CA ASN A 4 -4.30 -9.22 -3.29
C ASN A 4 -4.25 -7.68 -3.33
N PHE A 5 -5.02 -6.98 -2.49
CA PHE A 5 -5.10 -5.52 -2.49
C PHE A 5 -5.33 -4.91 -1.10
N LEU A 6 -5.10 -3.60 -0.98
CA LEU A 6 -5.63 -2.74 0.09
C LEU A 6 -6.53 -1.68 -0.52
N SER A 7 -7.75 -1.55 0.00
CA SER A 7 -8.67 -0.46 -0.29
C SER A 7 -8.43 0.72 0.64
N LYS A 8 -9.10 1.84 0.36
CA LYS A 8 -9.13 3.04 1.18
C LYS A 8 -9.29 2.74 2.67
N ASN A 9 -8.40 3.32 3.47
CA ASN A 9 -8.27 3.19 4.92
C ASN A 9 -7.92 1.78 5.42
N GLU A 10 -7.66 0.82 4.53
CA GLU A 10 -7.14 -0.48 4.92
C GLU A 10 -5.62 -0.42 5.05
N GLN A 11 -5.11 -1.26 5.94
CA GLN A 11 -3.70 -1.29 6.30
C GLN A 11 -3.17 -2.72 6.41
N LEU A 12 -1.86 -2.85 6.25
CA LEU A 12 -1.08 -4.00 6.69
C LEU A 12 -0.31 -3.63 7.95
N LEU A 13 -0.40 -4.51 8.94
CA LEU A 13 0.52 -4.54 10.08
C LEU A 13 1.71 -5.44 9.76
N LYS A 14 2.72 -5.43 10.63
CA LYS A 14 3.89 -6.30 10.48
C LYS A 14 3.48 -7.76 10.28
N ASP A 15 4.23 -8.43 9.41
CA ASP A 15 4.07 -9.79 8.92
C ASP A 15 2.78 -10.07 8.12
N GLN A 16 1.92 -9.07 7.93
CA GLN A 16 0.78 -9.17 7.03
C GLN A 16 1.21 -8.93 5.58
N PHE A 17 0.47 -9.54 4.66
CA PHE A 17 0.86 -9.58 3.26
C PHE A 17 -0.34 -9.65 2.31
N LEU A 18 -0.06 -9.31 1.06
CA LEU A 18 -0.90 -9.56 -0.10
C LEU A 18 -0.29 -10.69 -0.93
N ILE A 19 -1.14 -11.47 -1.60
CA ILE A 19 -0.73 -12.50 -2.56
C ILE A 19 -1.40 -12.22 -3.90
N SER A 20 -0.67 -12.27 -5.02
CA SER A 20 -1.24 -12.12 -6.36
C SER A 20 -2.26 -13.22 -6.66
N ASN A 21 -3.18 -12.99 -7.60
CA ASN A 21 -4.25 -13.96 -7.91
C ASN A 21 -3.69 -15.28 -8.44
N ASN A 22 -2.57 -15.23 -9.16
CA ASN A 22 -1.84 -16.42 -9.62
C ASN A 22 -0.97 -17.08 -8.54
N GLY A 23 -0.92 -16.52 -7.32
CA GLY A 23 -0.16 -17.05 -6.18
C GLY A 23 1.36 -16.90 -6.26
N LYS A 24 1.91 -16.28 -7.31
CA LYS A 24 3.36 -16.23 -7.57
C LYS A 24 4.08 -15.08 -6.88
N TYR A 25 3.36 -14.01 -6.53
CA TYR A 25 3.95 -12.82 -5.94
C TYR A 25 3.36 -12.56 -4.57
N LYS A 26 4.21 -12.05 -3.67
CA LYS A 26 3.84 -11.69 -2.30
C LYS A 26 4.36 -10.30 -1.98
N ALA A 27 3.47 -9.40 -1.56
CA ALA A 27 3.84 -8.12 -0.99
C ALA A 27 3.69 -8.21 0.53
N ILE A 28 4.77 -8.13 1.29
CA ILE A 28 4.78 -8.32 2.74
C ILE A 28 5.38 -7.11 3.43
N PHE A 29 4.73 -6.67 4.50
CA PHE A 29 5.32 -5.72 5.43
C PHE A 29 6.06 -6.49 6.51
N GLN A 30 7.38 -6.54 6.41
CA GLN A 30 8.23 -7.41 7.21
C GLN A 30 8.41 -6.86 8.64
N GLY A 31 8.74 -7.76 9.58
CA GLY A 31 8.98 -7.39 10.98
C GLY A 31 10.10 -6.35 11.18
N ASP A 32 11.06 -6.27 10.26
CA ASP A 32 12.18 -5.33 10.24
C ASP A 32 11.80 -3.91 9.79
N GLY A 33 10.52 -3.69 9.44
CA GLY A 33 10.03 -2.38 9.00
C GLY A 33 10.13 -2.16 7.49
N ASN A 34 10.56 -3.15 6.69
CA ASN A 34 10.59 -3.02 5.23
C ASN A 34 9.30 -3.54 4.58
N PHE A 35 8.79 -2.85 3.56
CA PHE A 35 7.70 -3.35 2.71
C PHE A 35 8.27 -3.83 1.38
N VAL A 36 8.10 -5.13 1.10
CA VAL A 36 8.83 -5.83 0.02
C VAL A 36 7.87 -6.67 -0.83
N VAL A 37 8.09 -6.64 -2.14
CA VAL A 37 7.45 -7.51 -3.13
C VAL A 37 8.42 -8.60 -3.56
N TYR A 38 8.04 -9.84 -3.35
CA TYR A 38 8.75 -11.04 -3.76
C TYR A 38 8.04 -11.74 -4.92
N GLY A 39 8.82 -12.24 -5.87
CA GLY A 39 8.50 -13.42 -6.70
C GLY A 39 9.54 -14.50 -6.38
N ASP A 40 10.17 -15.11 -7.38
CA ASP A 40 11.32 -16.01 -7.17
C ASP A 40 12.54 -15.28 -6.55
N LYS A 41 12.59 -13.96 -6.71
CA LYS A 41 13.54 -13.04 -6.11
C LYS A 41 12.82 -11.78 -5.65
N VAL A 42 13.52 -10.91 -4.93
CA VAL A 42 13.03 -9.55 -4.64
C VAL A 42 12.75 -8.83 -5.95
N VAL A 43 11.52 -8.35 -6.12
CA VAL A 43 11.07 -7.58 -7.29
C VAL A 43 11.16 -6.08 -6.99
N TRP A 44 10.75 -5.68 -5.79
CA TRP A 44 10.75 -4.29 -5.35
C TRP A 44 10.75 -4.22 -3.82
N ALA A 45 11.32 -3.15 -3.26
CA ALA A 45 11.29 -2.87 -1.82
C ALA A 45 11.27 -1.37 -1.55
N THR A 46 10.71 -0.97 -0.40
CA THR A 46 10.76 0.42 0.07
C THR A 46 12.14 0.89 0.52
N GLY A 47 13.03 -0.05 0.89
CA GLY A 47 14.35 0.27 1.45
C GLY A 47 14.25 0.91 2.84
N THR A 48 13.28 0.45 3.65
CA THR A 48 13.01 0.96 5.00
C THR A 48 13.33 -0.07 6.08
N ASP A 49 14.21 -1.03 5.76
CA ASP A 49 14.75 -1.98 6.73
C ASP A 49 15.40 -1.24 7.91
N GLY A 50 15.10 -1.71 9.13
CA GLY A 50 15.52 -1.06 10.37
C GLY A 50 14.64 0.14 10.78
N SER A 51 13.60 0.48 10.01
CA SER A 51 12.65 1.51 10.42
C SER A 51 11.73 1.05 11.55
N ASP A 52 11.24 2.01 12.34
CA ASP A 52 10.21 1.82 13.37
C ASP A 52 8.78 1.88 12.80
N ALA A 53 8.60 1.74 11.47
CA ALA A 53 7.29 1.67 10.87
C ALA A 53 6.52 0.48 11.46
N VAL A 54 5.22 0.67 11.69
CA VAL A 54 4.32 -0.34 12.27
C VAL A 54 3.08 -0.63 11.41
N ARG A 55 2.84 0.18 10.37
CA ARG A 55 1.75 -0.07 9.42
C ARG A 55 2.05 0.51 8.04
N VAL A 56 1.51 -0.14 7.01
CA VAL A 56 1.36 0.38 5.64
C VAL A 56 -0.11 0.63 5.41
N ILE A 57 -0.52 1.84 5.00
CA ILE A 57 -1.94 2.21 4.86
C ILE A 57 -2.22 2.84 3.49
N MET A 58 -3.31 2.43 2.85
CA MET A 58 -3.84 3.09 1.65
C MET A 58 -4.77 4.23 2.09
N GLN A 59 -4.25 5.45 2.15
CA GLN A 59 -4.95 6.61 2.67
C GLN A 59 -6.09 7.10 1.76
N ALA A 60 -7.01 7.86 2.35
CA ALA A 60 -8.15 8.45 1.66
C ALA A 60 -7.80 9.53 0.64
N ASP A 61 -6.60 10.09 0.70
CA ASP A 61 -6.06 11.04 -0.27
C ASP A 61 -5.34 10.35 -1.45
N GLY A 62 -5.39 9.02 -1.54
CA GLY A 62 -4.72 8.27 -2.59
C GLY A 62 -3.23 8.06 -2.38
N ASN A 63 -2.71 8.29 -1.18
CA ASN A 63 -1.33 8.01 -0.84
C ASN A 63 -1.18 6.63 -0.16
N LEU A 64 -0.18 5.85 -0.57
CA LEU A 64 0.23 4.65 0.16
C LEU A 64 1.39 5.05 1.07
N VAL A 65 1.20 4.93 2.38
CA VAL A 65 2.15 5.48 3.37
C VAL A 65 2.47 4.48 4.46
N MET A 66 3.73 4.49 4.89
CA MET A 66 4.21 3.74 6.05
C MET A 66 4.36 4.68 7.24
N TYR A 67 3.78 4.31 8.38
CA TYR A 67 3.81 5.11 9.61
C TYR A 67 4.41 4.33 10.77
N ASN A 68 5.11 5.04 11.66
CA ASN A 68 5.48 4.52 12.98
C ASN A 68 4.33 4.73 14.00
N GLN A 69 4.57 4.35 15.27
CA GLN A 69 3.57 4.48 16.34
C GLN A 69 3.23 5.94 16.70
N SER A 70 4.09 6.89 16.38
CA SER A 70 3.88 8.32 16.61
C SER A 70 3.28 9.03 15.39
N ASP A 71 2.71 8.28 14.44
CA ASP A 71 2.12 8.79 13.20
C ASP A 71 3.08 9.62 12.33
N GLN A 72 4.39 9.36 12.45
CA GLN A 72 5.39 9.94 11.56
C GLN A 72 5.55 9.07 10.30
N PRO A 73 5.47 9.66 9.09
CA PRO A 73 5.65 8.90 7.87
C PRO A 73 7.12 8.49 7.72
N LYS A 74 7.36 7.20 7.44
CA LYS A 74 8.70 6.67 7.14
C LYS A 74 8.93 6.44 5.65
N TRP A 75 7.86 6.26 4.90
CA TRP A 75 7.88 6.18 3.45
C TRP A 75 6.51 6.55 2.90
N SER A 76 6.48 7.09 1.67
CA SER A 76 5.27 7.41 0.94
C SER A 76 5.48 7.16 -0.55
N SER A 77 4.43 6.69 -1.23
CA SER A 77 4.41 6.58 -2.69
C SER A 77 4.40 7.95 -3.39
N GLY A 78 4.12 9.03 -2.68
CA GLY A 78 4.02 10.39 -3.25
C GLY A 78 2.81 10.56 -4.17
N THR A 79 1.79 9.71 -4.05
CA THR A 79 0.63 9.67 -4.96
C THR A 79 -0.59 10.41 -4.42
N TYR A 80 -0.44 11.20 -3.36
CA TYR A 80 -1.53 12.00 -2.79
C TYR A 80 -2.13 12.97 -3.82
N ILE A 81 -3.41 13.32 -3.62
CA ILE A 81 -4.10 14.33 -4.41
C ILE A 81 -4.66 15.42 -3.51
N GLN A 82 -4.94 16.58 -4.11
CA GLN A 82 -5.76 17.58 -3.49
C GLN A 82 -7.22 17.09 -3.49
N GLY A 83 -7.70 16.62 -2.34
CA GLY A 83 -9.07 16.12 -2.16
C GLY A 83 -9.13 14.71 -1.59
N THR A 84 -10.33 14.13 -1.62
CA THR A 84 -10.55 12.74 -1.18
C THR A 84 -10.75 11.84 -2.39
N CYS A 85 -10.13 10.68 -2.33
CA CYS A 85 -10.34 9.58 -3.24
C CYS A 85 -11.54 8.75 -2.78
N ASP A 86 -12.51 8.54 -3.67
CA ASP A 86 -13.68 7.73 -3.36
C ASP A 86 -13.32 6.26 -3.29
N LYS A 87 -12.62 5.80 -4.31
CA LYS A 87 -12.10 4.45 -4.43
C LYS A 87 -10.61 4.54 -4.63
N CYS A 88 -9.84 4.30 -3.58
CA CYS A 88 -8.40 4.15 -3.67
C CYS A 88 -8.03 2.72 -3.32
N ARG A 89 -7.23 2.10 -4.17
CA ARG A 89 -6.80 0.72 -4.02
C ARG A 89 -5.37 0.59 -4.50
N VAL A 90 -4.52 -0.06 -3.71
CA VAL A 90 -3.28 -0.63 -4.22
C VAL A 90 -3.46 -2.13 -4.37
N GLU A 91 -3.12 -2.66 -5.54
CA GLU A 91 -3.24 -4.08 -5.88
C GLU A 91 -1.88 -4.67 -6.25
N LEU A 92 -1.59 -5.85 -5.71
CA LEU A 92 -0.51 -6.69 -6.19
C LEU A 92 -0.99 -7.46 -7.42
N THR A 93 -0.46 -7.10 -8.58
CA THR A 93 -0.80 -7.73 -9.85
C THR A 93 -0.10 -9.06 -10.05
N ASP A 94 -0.60 -9.86 -10.98
CA ASP A 94 0.00 -11.14 -11.40
C ASP A 94 1.36 -10.98 -12.10
N GLY A 95 1.77 -9.75 -12.40
CA GLY A 95 3.09 -9.38 -12.91
C GLY A 95 4.07 -8.91 -11.84
N GLY A 96 3.71 -8.99 -10.55
CA GLY A 96 4.58 -8.59 -9.44
C GLY A 96 4.70 -7.07 -9.25
N LYS A 97 3.73 -6.30 -9.71
CA LYS A 97 3.67 -4.84 -9.51
C LYS A 97 2.65 -4.48 -8.46
N LEU A 98 2.94 -3.45 -7.69
CA LEU A 98 1.94 -2.74 -6.89
C LEU A 98 1.36 -1.61 -7.75
N GLU A 99 0.11 -1.78 -8.17
CA GLU A 99 -0.59 -0.79 -8.99
C GLU A 99 -1.64 -0.08 -8.16
N LEU A 100 -1.55 1.25 -8.12
CA LEU A 100 -2.52 2.10 -7.45
C LEU A 100 -3.59 2.53 -8.45
N THR A 101 -4.83 2.13 -8.19
CA THR A 101 -6.01 2.60 -8.90
C THR A 101 -6.79 3.55 -8.01
N ARG A 102 -7.22 4.67 -8.60
CA ARG A 102 -8.04 5.66 -7.90
C ARG A 102 -9.21 6.15 -8.73
N THR A 103 -10.31 6.43 -8.07
CA THR A 103 -11.42 7.24 -8.60
C THR A 103 -11.61 8.44 -7.69
N VAL A 104 -11.53 9.63 -8.27
CA VAL A 104 -11.89 10.89 -7.60
C VAL A 104 -13.33 11.22 -7.98
N THR A 105 -14.17 11.57 -7.01
CA THR A 105 -15.40 12.28 -7.35
C THR A 105 -15.02 13.71 -7.66
N GLU A 106 -15.21 14.07 -8.92
CA GLU A 106 -15.26 15.46 -9.32
C GLU A 106 -16.58 16.02 -8.75
N LYS A 107 -16.47 16.89 -7.75
CA LYS A 107 -17.64 17.54 -7.15
C LYS A 107 -18.17 18.58 -8.14
N VAL A 108 -19.13 18.18 -8.98
CA VAL A 108 -19.70 19.05 -10.03
C VAL A 108 -20.71 20.08 -9.51
N TRP A 109 -21.32 19.86 -8.35
CA TRP A 109 -22.23 20.83 -7.69
C TRP A 109 -22.42 20.53 -6.19
N SER A 110 -22.69 21.56 -5.39
CA SER A 110 -23.30 21.46 -4.06
C SER A 110 -24.24 22.63 -3.81
N SER A 111 -25.34 22.37 -3.09
CA SER A 111 -26.28 23.38 -2.60
C SER A 111 -25.66 24.33 -1.58
#